data_AF-A0A915CTX5-F1
#
_entry.id   AF-A0A915CTX5-F1
#
_cell.length_a   1.000
_cell.length_b   1.000
_cell.length_c   1.000
_cell.angle_alpha   90.00
_cell.angle_beta   90.00
_cell.angle_gamma   90.00
#
_symmetry.space_group_name_H-M   'P 1'
#
loop_
_entity.id
_entity.type
_entity.pdbx_description
1 polymer ?
#
loop_
_entity_poly.entity_id
_entity_poly.type
_entity_poly.pdbx_seq_one_letter_code
_entity_poly.pdbx_strand_id
1 'polypeptide(L)'
;MQNNKGKPAVLCNGFVMCKAKKSADGLRQYWRCTLEKSGCLGRAISSVGSMVLKQTVPHNIHAPSPIDVKKRQTMTAMKEAAKTNLAISTAQILATAKSSLSEIEIESFGKDVNWKKTITNARKPMGGADVDKPLVEMTLNGEYVLTKSGGRFLLFDSSEVPFDLRERVPFLRRIQYQLANFYTAIPAEVVQVDEVPEEVHVNEEQVLEEVNPNYYFDATLNIYRRSS
;
A
#
# COMPACT_ATOMS: atom_id res chain seq x y z
N MET A 1 -17.93 6.91 3.64
CA MET A 1 -16.62 6.22 3.79
C MET A 1 -16.75 5.07 4.77
N GLN A 2 -15.78 4.17 4.86
CA GLN A 2 -15.73 3.10 5.87
C GLN A 2 -14.40 3.10 6.62
N ASN A 3 -14.40 2.74 7.90
CA ASN A 3 -13.16 2.55 8.66
C ASN A 3 -12.50 1.19 8.36
N ASN A 4 -11.34 0.92 8.98
CA ASN A 4 -10.61 -0.35 8.80
C ASN A 4 -11.42 -1.59 9.23
N LYS A 5 -12.43 -1.40 10.10
CA LYS A 5 -13.35 -2.44 10.56
C LYS A 5 -14.64 -2.52 9.73
N GLY A 6 -14.71 -1.82 8.59
CA GLY A 6 -15.90 -1.76 7.73
C GLY A 6 -17.06 -0.94 8.30
N LYS A 7 -16.91 -0.30 9.48
CA LYS A 7 -17.98 0.54 10.04
C LYS A 7 -18.09 1.85 9.27
N PRO A 8 -19.30 2.40 9.09
CA PRO A 8 -19.50 3.66 8.39
C PRO A 8 -18.75 4.80 9.08
N ALA A 9 -18.11 5.62 8.25
CA ALA A 9 -17.39 6.83 8.63
C ALA A 9 -17.79 7.99 7.73
N VAL A 10 -17.78 9.19 8.31
CA VAL A 10 -18.19 10.44 7.67
C VAL A 10 -17.14 11.53 7.90
N LEU A 11 -17.13 12.53 7.03
CA LEU A 11 -16.30 13.73 7.17
C LEU A 11 -17.11 14.82 7.88
N CYS A 12 -16.55 15.47 8.88
CA CYS A 12 -17.13 16.65 9.52
C CYS A 12 -16.01 17.67 9.73
N ASN A 13 -16.08 18.83 9.07
CA ASN A 13 -15.09 19.92 9.22
C ASN A 13 -13.63 19.44 9.04
N GLY A 14 -13.36 18.61 8.04
CA GLY A 14 -12.03 18.03 7.78
C GLY A 14 -11.62 16.90 8.73
N PHE A 15 -12.45 16.53 9.70
CA PHE A 15 -12.20 15.41 10.60
C PHE A 15 -12.97 14.17 10.18
N VAL A 16 -12.36 13.01 10.40
CA VAL A 16 -13.00 11.71 10.16
C VAL A 16 -13.70 11.25 11.43
N MET A 17 -15.01 11.00 11.32
CA MET A 17 -15.83 10.55 12.42
C MET A 17 -16.40 9.16 12.15
N CYS A 18 -16.47 8.33 13.19
CA CYS A 18 -17.08 7.01 13.15
C CYS A 18 -18.44 7.03 13.86
N LYS A 19 -19.34 6.16 13.41
CA LYS A 19 -20.64 5.96 14.03
C LYS A 19 -20.48 5.50 15.49
N ALA A 20 -21.14 6.19 16.41
CA ALA A 20 -21.16 5.85 17.84
C ALA A 20 -22.42 5.07 18.21
N LYS A 21 -23.58 5.75 18.23
CA LYS A 21 -24.89 5.17 18.57
C LYS A 21 -26.01 5.92 17.85
N LYS A 22 -27.17 5.28 17.66
CA LYS A 22 -28.41 5.96 17.28
C LYS A 22 -29.10 6.50 18.55
N SER A 23 -29.89 7.56 18.43
CA SER A 23 -30.79 7.99 19.50
C SER A 23 -31.89 6.96 19.75
N ALA A 24 -32.52 7.01 20.92
CA ALA A 24 -33.59 6.09 21.31
C ALA A 24 -34.81 6.18 20.39
N ASP A 25 -35.15 7.39 19.93
CA ASP A 25 -36.19 7.66 18.94
C ASP A 25 -35.80 7.25 17.51
N GLY A 26 -34.55 6.85 17.27
CA GLY A 26 -34.03 6.50 15.95
C GLY A 26 -33.88 7.68 14.98
N LEU A 27 -34.16 8.91 15.39
CA LEU A 27 -34.16 10.09 14.51
C LEU A 27 -32.77 10.72 14.33
N ARG A 28 -31.85 10.48 15.27
CA ARG A 28 -30.52 11.09 15.30
C ARG A 28 -29.43 10.02 15.32
N GLN A 29 -28.33 10.33 14.65
CA GLN A 29 -27.12 9.52 14.60
C GLN A 29 -25.98 10.28 15.26
N TYR A 30 -25.41 9.72 16.32
CA TYR A 30 -24.25 10.27 17.00
C TYR A 30 -22.96 9.74 16.39
N TRP A 31 -22.01 10.64 16.22
CA TRP A 31 -20.70 10.42 15.63
C TRP A 31 -19.61 10.85 16.62
N ARG A 32 -18.48 10.13 16.57
CA ARG A 32 -17.31 10.39 17.40
C ARG A 32 -16.04 10.40 16.57
N CYS A 33 -15.06 11.19 16.98
CA CYS A 33 -13.74 11.22 16.35
C CYS A 33 -13.12 9.81 16.29
N THR A 34 -12.42 9.50 15.20
CA THR A 34 -11.66 8.24 15.09
C THR A 34 -10.49 8.14 16.07
N LEU A 35 -9.97 9.28 16.54
CA LEU A 35 -8.86 9.39 17.50
C LEU A 35 -9.36 9.50 18.95
N GLU A 36 -10.60 9.09 19.24
CA GLU A 36 -11.13 9.08 20.61
C GLU A 36 -10.27 8.26 21.56
N LYS A 37 -9.72 7.13 21.10
CA LYS A 37 -8.80 6.31 21.90
C LYS A 37 -7.49 7.02 22.25
N SER A 38 -7.13 8.05 21.48
CA SER A 38 -5.98 8.91 21.74
C SER A 38 -6.34 10.12 22.60
N GLY A 39 -7.56 10.20 23.13
CA GLY A 39 -8.03 11.30 24.00
C GLY A 39 -8.88 12.35 23.29
N CYS A 40 -9.20 12.20 22.00
CA CYS A 40 -10.00 13.18 21.30
C CYS A 40 -11.48 13.12 21.69
N LEU A 41 -12.02 14.25 22.16
CA LEU A 41 -13.42 14.36 22.58
C LEU A 41 -14.38 14.83 21.48
N GLY A 42 -13.90 14.99 20.24
CA GLY A 42 -14.71 15.47 19.12
C GLY A 42 -15.98 14.63 18.90
N ARG A 43 -17.14 15.31 18.83
CA ARG A 43 -18.47 14.73 18.62
C ARG A 43 -19.27 15.52 17.59
N ALA A 44 -20.10 14.81 16.84
CA ALA A 44 -21.08 15.41 15.94
C ALA A 44 -22.38 14.61 15.94
N ILE A 45 -23.43 15.23 15.43
CA ILE A 45 -24.76 14.65 15.30
C ILE A 45 -25.29 14.92 13.89
N SER A 46 -25.99 13.95 13.33
CA SER A 46 -26.77 14.13 12.10
C SER A 46 -28.18 13.57 12.30
N SER A 47 -29.17 14.09 11.59
CA SER A 47 -30.45 13.39 11.46
C SER A 47 -30.26 12.13 10.64
N VAL A 48 -30.98 11.04 10.96
CA VAL A 48 -30.92 9.81 10.18
C VAL A 48 -31.43 10.09 8.76
N GLY A 49 -30.65 9.72 7.75
CA GLY A 49 -30.93 10.04 6.34
C GLY A 49 -30.39 11.39 5.87
N SER A 50 -30.01 12.29 6.78
CA SER A 50 -29.36 13.55 6.43
C SER A 50 -27.84 13.39 6.31
N MET A 51 -27.26 14.03 5.30
CA MET A 51 -25.81 14.16 5.14
C MET A 51 -25.23 15.32 5.95
N VAL A 52 -26.08 16.20 6.50
CA VAL A 52 -25.63 17.36 7.27
C VAL A 52 -25.23 16.94 8.68
N LEU A 53 -23.97 17.18 9.01
CA LEU A 53 -23.39 16.94 10.33
C LEU A 53 -23.28 18.27 11.07
N LYS A 54 -23.83 18.32 12.29
CA LYS A 54 -23.61 19.41 13.23
C LYS A 54 -22.57 18.96 14.26
N GLN A 55 -21.44 19.66 14.30
CA GLN A 55 -20.44 19.45 15.34
C GLN A 55 -21.01 19.89 16.70
N THR A 56 -20.97 18.99 17.69
CA THR A 56 -21.48 19.25 19.03
C THR A 56 -20.36 19.46 20.04
N VAL A 57 -19.22 18.82 19.85
CA VAL A 57 -18.02 18.99 20.70
C VAL A 57 -16.81 19.19 19.78
N PRO A 58 -16.02 20.26 19.98
CA PRO A 58 -14.82 20.51 19.18
C PRO A 58 -13.75 19.43 19.40
N HIS A 59 -12.84 19.31 18.43
CA HIS A 59 -11.65 18.47 18.58
C HIS A 59 -10.63 19.21 19.45
N ASN A 60 -10.07 18.55 20.46
CA ASN A 60 -9.22 19.17 21.49
C ASN A 60 -7.72 18.90 21.34
N ILE A 61 -7.31 17.82 20.67
CA ILE A 61 -5.91 17.36 20.66
C ILE A 61 -5.28 17.24 19.27
N HIS A 62 -6.02 17.55 18.20
CA HIS A 62 -5.49 17.41 16.86
C HIS A 62 -6.19 18.33 15.86
N ALA A 63 -5.43 18.75 14.85
CA ALA A 63 -5.93 19.49 13.71
C ALA A 63 -6.57 18.55 12.67
N PRO A 64 -7.38 19.07 11.74
CA PRO A 64 -7.77 18.35 10.54
C PRO A 64 -6.54 17.94 9.72
N SER A 65 -6.49 16.68 9.30
CA SER A 65 -5.40 16.16 8.45
C SER A 65 -5.97 15.82 7.07
N PRO A 66 -5.70 16.63 6.03
CA PRO A 66 -6.21 16.38 4.68
C PRO A 66 -5.66 15.05 4.12
N ILE A 67 -4.42 14.71 4.49
CA ILE A 67 -3.76 13.46 4.12
C ILE A 67 -4.54 12.26 4.68
N ASP A 68 -4.95 12.29 5.95
CA ASP A 68 -5.73 11.20 6.55
C ASP A 68 -7.12 11.06 5.91
N VAL A 69 -7.72 12.19 5.54
CA VAL A 69 -9.01 12.21 4.83
C VAL A 69 -8.86 11.54 3.47
N LYS A 70 -7.91 11.99 2.66
CA LYS A 70 -7.63 11.41 1.34
C LYS A 70 -7.30 9.94 1.45
N LYS A 71 -6.47 9.58 2.43
CA LYS A 71 -6.12 8.19 2.73
C LYS A 71 -7.32 7.29 2.91
N ARG A 72 -8.30 7.74 3.69
CA ARG A 72 -9.54 6.97 3.90
C ARG A 72 -10.46 6.97 2.69
N GLN A 73 -10.49 8.05 1.91
CA GLN A 73 -11.24 8.11 0.67
C GLN A 73 -10.70 7.09 -0.33
N THR A 74 -9.39 7.07 -0.57
CA THR A 74 -8.73 6.11 -1.47
C THR A 74 -8.92 4.67 -0.99
N MET A 75 -8.75 4.42 0.31
CA MET A 75 -9.01 3.10 0.89
C MET A 75 -10.46 2.64 0.72
N THR A 76 -11.42 3.57 0.78
CA THR A 76 -12.83 3.26 0.52
C THR A 76 -13.02 2.97 -0.98
N ALA A 77 -12.49 3.81 -1.87
CA ALA A 77 -12.60 3.65 -3.32
C ALA A 77 -12.01 2.31 -3.79
N MET A 78 -10.84 1.92 -3.29
CA MET A 78 -10.25 0.61 -3.60
C MET A 78 -11.10 -0.56 -3.13
N LYS A 79 -11.67 -0.48 -1.93
CA LYS A 79 -12.56 -1.52 -1.41
C LYS A 79 -13.80 -1.66 -2.27
N GLU A 80 -14.38 -0.54 -2.72
CA GLU A 80 -15.53 -0.56 -3.61
C GLU A 80 -15.15 -1.10 -4.99
N ALA A 81 -14.06 -0.63 -5.60
CA ALA A 81 -13.55 -1.16 -6.87
C ALA A 81 -13.27 -2.66 -6.81
N ALA A 82 -12.73 -3.14 -5.68
CA ALA A 82 -12.45 -4.55 -5.45
C ALA A 82 -13.73 -5.41 -5.36
N LYS A 83 -14.82 -4.87 -4.80
CA LYS A 83 -16.12 -5.54 -4.71
C LYS A 83 -16.87 -5.52 -6.02
N THR A 84 -16.84 -4.40 -6.74
CA THR A 84 -17.61 -4.24 -8.00
C THR A 84 -16.95 -4.96 -9.17
N ASN A 85 -15.61 -5.01 -9.20
CA ASN A 85 -14.86 -5.54 -10.34
C ASN A 85 -13.96 -6.70 -9.90
N LEU A 86 -14.50 -7.92 -9.91
CA LEU A 86 -13.73 -9.14 -9.59
C LEU A 86 -12.72 -9.51 -10.67
N ALA A 87 -12.91 -9.06 -11.91
CA ALA A 87 -12.01 -9.36 -13.04
C ALA A 87 -10.71 -8.55 -13.03
N ILE A 88 -10.69 -7.37 -12.39
CA ILE A 88 -9.50 -6.50 -12.36
C ILE A 88 -8.48 -7.10 -11.37
N SER A 89 -7.19 -7.12 -11.71
CA SER A 89 -6.18 -7.66 -10.79
C SER A 89 -5.97 -6.75 -9.58
N THR A 90 -5.48 -7.30 -8.46
CA THR A 90 -5.13 -6.50 -7.27
C THR A 90 -4.08 -5.44 -7.63
N ALA A 91 -3.10 -5.78 -8.47
CA ALA A 91 -2.07 -4.86 -8.93
C ALA A 91 -2.65 -3.70 -9.77
N GLN A 92 -3.61 -3.96 -10.64
CA GLN A 92 -4.28 -2.91 -11.43
C GLN A 92 -5.06 -1.95 -10.52
N ILE A 93 -5.84 -2.44 -9.55
CA ILE A 93 -6.55 -1.59 -8.58
C ILE A 93 -5.55 -0.70 -7.83
N LEU A 94 -4.41 -1.25 -7.40
CA LEU A 94 -3.37 -0.50 -6.71
C LEU A 94 -2.72 0.56 -7.60
N ALA A 95 -2.39 0.22 -8.84
CA ALA A 95 -1.81 1.15 -9.79
C ALA A 95 -2.74 2.34 -10.04
N THR A 96 -4.03 2.07 -10.29
CA THR A 96 -5.06 3.11 -10.48
C THR A 96 -5.24 3.97 -9.22
N ALA A 97 -5.18 3.37 -8.04
CA ALA A 97 -5.29 4.13 -6.79
C ALA A 97 -4.07 5.03 -6.57
N LYS A 98 -2.85 4.53 -6.81
CA LYS A 98 -1.59 5.28 -6.67
C LYS A 98 -1.47 6.42 -7.67
N SER A 99 -1.92 6.24 -8.92
CA SER A 99 -1.89 7.30 -9.92
C SER A 99 -2.78 8.50 -9.58
N SER A 100 -3.70 8.35 -8.61
CA SER A 100 -4.57 9.44 -8.15
C SER A 100 -4.05 10.20 -6.92
N LEU A 101 -2.86 9.84 -6.43
CA LEU A 101 -2.26 10.37 -5.20
C LEU A 101 -0.93 11.06 -5.50
N SER A 102 -0.59 12.04 -4.67
CA SER A 102 0.76 12.62 -4.66
C SER A 102 1.76 11.68 -3.96
N GLU A 103 3.06 11.93 -4.15
CA GLU A 103 4.12 11.14 -3.53
C GLU A 103 4.06 11.18 -1.99
N ILE A 104 3.86 12.36 -1.41
CA ILE A 104 3.66 12.56 0.03
C ILE A 104 2.46 11.75 0.54
N GLU A 105 1.37 11.73 -0.24
CA GLU A 105 0.21 10.92 0.10
C GLU A 105 0.55 9.44 0.06
N ILE A 106 1.26 8.95 -0.97
CA ILE A 106 1.65 7.54 -1.09
C ILE A 106 2.48 7.08 0.12
N GLU A 107 3.48 7.87 0.52
CA GLU A 107 4.32 7.58 1.69
C GLU A 107 3.50 7.43 2.98
N SER A 108 2.48 8.28 3.16
CA SER A 108 1.63 8.27 4.35
C SER A 108 0.83 6.97 4.55
N PHE A 109 0.64 6.16 3.50
CA PHE A 109 -0.12 4.91 3.61
C PHE A 109 0.73 3.73 4.09
N GLY A 110 2.06 3.86 4.14
CA GLY A 110 2.98 2.78 4.51
C GLY A 110 3.10 1.69 3.43
N LYS A 111 3.54 0.49 3.84
CA LYS A 111 3.91 -0.59 2.91
C LYS A 111 2.73 -1.12 2.07
N ASP A 112 2.99 -1.36 0.78
CA ASP A 112 2.05 -1.91 -0.22
C ASP A 112 1.34 -3.20 0.19
N VAL A 113 2.02 -4.03 0.98
CA VAL A 113 1.47 -5.30 1.49
C VAL A 113 0.13 -5.11 2.22
N ASN A 114 -0.03 -3.99 2.93
CA ASN A 114 -1.26 -3.69 3.65
C ASN A 114 -2.43 -3.35 2.71
N TRP A 115 -2.14 -2.76 1.54
CA TRP A 115 -3.15 -2.41 0.56
C TRP A 115 -3.66 -3.65 -0.16
N LYS A 116 -2.75 -4.53 -0.60
CA LYS A 116 -3.10 -5.84 -1.20
C LYS A 116 -4.03 -6.63 -0.27
N LYS A 117 -3.64 -6.79 1.00
CA LYS A 117 -4.46 -7.46 2.02
C LYS A 117 -5.83 -6.83 2.19
N THR A 118 -5.94 -5.51 2.07
CA THR A 118 -7.23 -4.80 2.15
C THR A 118 -8.13 -5.15 0.98
N ILE A 119 -7.59 -5.15 -0.25
CA ILE A 119 -8.34 -5.50 -1.48
C ILE A 119 -8.80 -6.95 -1.42
N THR A 120 -7.90 -7.89 -1.10
CA THR A 120 -8.22 -9.31 -0.92
C THR A 120 -9.32 -9.51 0.11
N ASN A 121 -9.21 -8.89 1.29
CA ASN A 121 -10.22 -9.02 2.34
C ASN A 121 -11.58 -8.44 1.93
N ALA A 122 -11.60 -7.41 1.06
CA ALA A 122 -12.85 -6.88 0.51
C ALA A 122 -13.51 -7.84 -0.50
N ARG A 123 -12.71 -8.67 -1.20
CA ARG A 123 -13.18 -9.66 -2.18
C ARG A 123 -13.65 -10.97 -1.59
N LYS A 124 -13.01 -11.44 -0.51
CA LYS A 124 -13.37 -12.69 0.19
C LYS A 124 -14.88 -12.90 0.40
N PRO A 125 -15.65 -11.93 0.94
CA PRO A 125 -17.09 -12.13 1.14
C PRO A 125 -17.90 -12.20 -0.17
N MET A 126 -17.34 -11.79 -1.30
CA MET A 126 -17.96 -11.85 -2.63
C MET A 126 -17.65 -13.17 -3.36
N GLY A 127 -16.98 -14.13 -2.71
CA GLY A 127 -16.53 -15.37 -3.35
C GLY A 127 -15.37 -15.17 -4.34
N GLY A 128 -14.79 -13.98 -4.40
CA GLY A 128 -13.60 -13.72 -5.20
C GLY A 128 -12.40 -14.43 -4.59
N ALA A 129 -11.87 -15.44 -5.29
CA ALA A 129 -10.54 -15.95 -5.00
C ALA A 129 -9.52 -14.82 -5.15
N ASP A 130 -8.38 -14.89 -4.43
CA ASP A 130 -7.26 -14.02 -4.75
C ASP A 130 -6.92 -14.25 -6.23
N VAL A 131 -7.14 -13.22 -7.04
CA VAL A 131 -6.80 -13.23 -8.48
C VAL A 131 -5.27 -13.34 -8.66
N ASP A 132 -4.52 -13.11 -7.58
CA ASP A 132 -3.11 -13.50 -7.45
C ASP A 132 -2.98 -15.03 -7.29
N LYS A 133 -3.73 -15.81 -8.09
CA LYS A 133 -3.46 -17.24 -8.29
C LYS A 133 -2.00 -17.35 -8.75
N PRO A 134 -1.22 -18.27 -8.17
CA PRO A 134 0.22 -18.34 -8.37
C PRO A 134 0.55 -18.73 -9.81
N LEU A 135 0.68 -17.75 -10.72
CA LEU A 135 1.07 -17.94 -12.13
C LEU A 135 0.55 -19.28 -12.72
N VAL A 136 -0.69 -19.66 -12.40
CA VAL A 136 -1.19 -21.00 -12.73
C VAL A 136 -1.47 -20.96 -14.21
N GLU A 137 -0.56 -21.60 -14.94
CA GLU A 137 -0.42 -21.63 -16.39
C GLU A 137 -0.24 -20.24 -17.00
N MET A 138 1.02 -19.78 -17.05
CA MET A 138 1.46 -19.01 -18.20
C MET A 138 1.30 -19.93 -19.43
N THR A 139 0.10 -19.98 -20.00
CA THR A 139 -0.17 -20.63 -21.28
C THR A 139 0.54 -19.79 -22.32
N LEU A 140 1.77 -20.20 -22.63
CA LEU A 140 2.45 -19.70 -23.81
C LEU A 140 1.56 -20.04 -25.01
N ASN A 141 1.19 -19.02 -25.78
CA ASN A 141 0.48 -19.21 -27.04
C ASN A 141 1.19 -20.32 -27.83
N GLY A 142 0.45 -21.26 -28.43
CA GLY A 142 1.01 -22.48 -29.03
C GLY A 142 2.15 -22.23 -30.03
N GLU A 143 2.18 -21.05 -30.64
CA GLU A 143 3.28 -20.58 -31.51
C GLU A 143 4.61 -20.40 -30.79
N TYR A 144 4.61 -19.94 -29.54
CA TYR A 144 5.81 -19.80 -28.70
C TYR A 144 6.23 -21.11 -28.02
N VAL A 145 5.38 -22.14 -28.13
CA VAL A 145 5.73 -23.50 -27.72
C VAL A 145 6.56 -24.18 -28.81
N LEU A 146 6.57 -23.69 -30.06
CA LEU A 146 7.22 -24.35 -31.18
C LEU A 146 8.42 -23.55 -31.73
N THR A 147 9.48 -24.25 -32.12
CA THR A 147 10.61 -23.71 -32.88
C THR A 147 10.19 -23.43 -34.32
N LYS A 148 11.00 -22.69 -35.09
CA LYS A 148 10.79 -22.49 -36.54
C LYS A 148 10.72 -23.81 -37.33
N SER A 149 11.24 -24.90 -36.79
CA SER A 149 11.18 -26.25 -37.36
C SER A 149 9.97 -27.07 -36.87
N GLY A 150 9.09 -26.50 -36.05
CA GLY A 150 7.90 -27.18 -35.50
C GLY A 150 8.17 -28.06 -34.27
N GLY A 151 9.38 -28.02 -33.68
CA GLY A 151 9.72 -28.77 -32.46
C GLY A 151 9.35 -28.00 -31.19
N ARG A 152 9.10 -28.66 -30.05
CA ARG A 152 8.76 -27.95 -28.81
C ARG A 152 9.97 -27.19 -28.24
N PHE A 153 9.87 -25.86 -28.10
CA PHE A 153 10.93 -24.96 -27.62
C PHE A 153 11.13 -25.02 -26.09
N LEU A 154 10.07 -25.29 -25.33
CA LEU A 154 10.11 -25.43 -23.87
C LEU A 154 9.89 -26.88 -23.45
N LEU A 155 10.93 -27.70 -23.59
CA LEU A 155 11.02 -29.08 -23.11
C LEU A 155 11.61 -29.17 -21.67
N PHE A 156 11.82 -28.04 -21.01
CA PHE A 156 12.62 -28.02 -19.78
C PHE A 156 11.90 -28.54 -18.53
N ASP A 157 10.55 -28.64 -18.56
CA ASP A 157 9.75 -28.98 -17.36
C ASP A 157 8.70 -30.09 -17.58
N SER A 158 8.59 -30.68 -18.78
CA SER A 158 7.74 -31.85 -18.96
C SER A 158 8.48 -33.09 -18.44
N SER A 159 7.98 -33.68 -17.35
CA SER A 159 8.48 -34.92 -16.72
C SER A 159 8.57 -36.14 -17.66
N GLU A 160 8.11 -36.01 -18.90
CA GLU A 160 8.04 -37.05 -19.91
C GLU A 160 9.35 -37.28 -20.68
N VAL A 161 10.32 -36.36 -20.58
CA VAL A 161 11.63 -36.52 -21.25
C VAL A 161 12.68 -36.95 -20.23
N PRO A 162 13.35 -38.10 -20.41
CA PRO A 162 14.43 -38.53 -19.54
C PRO A 162 15.48 -37.43 -19.37
N PHE A 163 15.72 -37.07 -18.11
CA PHE A 163 16.58 -35.96 -17.73
C PHE A 163 18.05 -36.40 -17.80
N ASP A 164 18.70 -36.28 -18.97
CA ASP A 164 20.14 -36.52 -19.08
C ASP A 164 20.93 -35.22 -18.78
N LEU A 165 21.54 -35.20 -17.60
CA LEU A 165 22.39 -34.11 -17.13
C LEU A 165 23.64 -33.89 -18.01
N ARG A 166 24.10 -34.92 -18.73
CA ARG A 166 25.36 -34.86 -19.50
C ARG A 166 25.26 -33.95 -20.72
N GLU A 167 24.09 -33.85 -21.33
CA GLU A 167 23.85 -32.99 -22.49
C GLU A 167 23.49 -31.55 -22.08
N ARG A 168 22.87 -31.36 -20.91
CA ARG A 168 22.35 -30.06 -20.47
C ARG A 168 23.40 -29.15 -19.80
N VAL A 169 24.35 -29.71 -19.06
CA VAL A 169 25.40 -28.91 -18.40
C VAL A 169 26.23 -28.10 -19.41
N PRO A 170 26.65 -28.67 -20.56
CA PRO A 170 27.33 -27.89 -21.61
C PRO A 170 26.45 -26.77 -22.19
N PHE A 171 25.16 -27.02 -22.41
CA PHE A 171 24.23 -26.03 -22.95
C PHE A 171 24.02 -24.85 -21.99
N LEU A 172 23.78 -25.11 -20.71
CA LEU A 172 23.62 -24.07 -19.70
C LEU A 172 24.91 -23.27 -19.49
N ARG A 173 26.08 -23.93 -19.51
CA ARG A 173 27.38 -23.22 -19.50
C ARG A 173 27.55 -22.32 -20.71
N ARG A 174 27.08 -22.75 -21.89
CA ARG A 174 27.13 -21.94 -23.12
C ARG A 174 26.25 -20.69 -23.02
N ILE A 175 25.04 -20.82 -22.49
CA ILE A 175 24.14 -19.67 -22.24
C ILE A 175 24.78 -18.72 -21.22
N GLN A 176 25.30 -19.27 -20.11
CA GLN A 176 25.96 -18.46 -19.08
C GLN A 176 27.17 -17.69 -19.65
N TYR A 177 27.97 -18.33 -20.51
CA TYR A 177 29.10 -17.70 -21.18
C TYR A 177 28.67 -16.62 -22.17
N GLN A 178 27.61 -16.87 -22.95
CA GLN A 178 27.05 -15.88 -23.87
C GLN A 178 26.48 -14.66 -23.15
N LEU A 179 25.78 -14.86 -22.03
CA LEU A 179 25.28 -13.77 -21.20
C LEU A 179 26.43 -12.98 -20.58
N ALA A 180 27.44 -13.66 -20.02
CA ALA A 180 28.62 -12.99 -19.46
C ALA A 180 29.31 -12.10 -20.51
N ASN A 181 29.50 -12.62 -21.73
CA ASN A 181 30.10 -11.85 -22.82
C ASN A 181 29.22 -10.70 -23.29
N PHE A 182 27.90 -10.87 -23.31
CA PHE A 182 26.95 -9.79 -23.64
C PHE A 182 27.05 -8.64 -22.64
N TYR A 183 27.12 -8.92 -21.34
CA TYR A 183 27.27 -7.90 -20.31
C TYR A 183 28.63 -7.21 -20.32
N THR A 184 29.70 -7.89 -20.74
CA THR A 184 31.03 -7.27 -20.90
C THR A 184 31.21 -6.52 -22.21
N ALA A 185 30.37 -6.79 -23.21
CA ALA A 185 30.41 -6.14 -24.52
C ALA A 185 29.56 -4.87 -24.60
N ILE A 186 28.87 -4.49 -23.52
CA ILE A 186 28.30 -3.15 -23.39
C ILE A 186 29.50 -2.22 -23.26
N PRO A 187 29.83 -1.40 -24.28
CA PRO A 187 30.91 -0.43 -24.14
C PRO A 187 30.56 0.43 -22.94
N ALA A 188 31.55 0.70 -22.09
CA ALA A 188 31.48 1.78 -21.12
C ALA A 188 31.47 3.09 -21.90
N GLU A 189 30.40 3.36 -22.66
CA GLU A 189 30.04 4.70 -23.04
C GLU A 189 29.72 5.40 -21.74
N VAL A 190 30.78 6.04 -21.25
CA VAL A 190 30.81 7.21 -20.39
C VAL A 190 29.41 7.80 -20.30
N VAL A 191 28.67 7.43 -19.25
CA VAL A 191 27.65 8.31 -18.71
C VAL A 191 28.44 9.56 -18.36
N GLN A 192 28.43 10.56 -19.25
CA GLN A 192 28.79 11.91 -18.90
C GLN A 192 27.79 12.27 -17.80
N VAL A 193 28.26 12.14 -16.56
CA VAL A 193 27.60 12.76 -15.42
C VAL A 193 27.74 14.24 -15.71
N ASP A 194 26.69 14.82 -16.27
CA ASP A 194 26.57 16.27 -16.39
C ASP A 194 26.92 16.87 -15.02
N GLU A 195 27.79 17.86 -15.09
CA GLU A 195 28.44 18.54 -14.00
C GLU A 195 27.50 18.72 -12.81
N VAL A 196 27.90 18.13 -11.67
CA VAL A 196 27.29 18.43 -10.37
C VAL A 196 27.41 19.95 -10.19
N PRO A 197 26.30 20.69 -10.04
CA PRO A 197 26.37 22.13 -9.84
C PRO A 197 27.20 22.44 -8.59
N GLU A 198 28.09 23.42 -8.74
CA GLU A 198 28.98 23.94 -7.71
C GLU A 198 28.30 24.06 -6.35
N GLU A 199 29.07 23.68 -5.32
CA GLU A 199 28.74 23.76 -3.92
C GLU A 199 28.03 25.08 -3.58
N VAL A 200 26.76 24.99 -3.22
CA VAL A 200 26.09 26.07 -2.50
C VAL A 200 26.74 26.14 -1.13
N HIS A 201 27.60 27.13 -0.94
CA HIS A 201 28.13 27.53 0.36
C HIS A 201 26.95 27.88 1.28
N VAL A 202 26.51 26.90 2.08
CA VAL A 202 25.57 27.15 3.16
C VAL A 202 26.37 27.78 4.29
N ASN A 203 26.04 29.03 4.58
CA ASN A 203 26.62 29.82 5.64
C ASN A 203 26.28 29.17 6.99
N GLU A 204 27.25 28.54 7.65
CA GLU A 204 27.08 27.80 8.93
C GLU A 204 26.76 28.72 10.13
N GLU A 205 26.67 30.03 9.96
CA GLU A 205 26.48 31.01 11.05
C GLU A 205 25.02 31.34 11.41
N GLN A 206 24.01 30.66 10.86
CA GLN A 206 22.60 30.97 11.16
C GLN A 206 21.75 29.83 11.76
N VAL A 207 22.35 28.76 12.28
CA VAL A 207 21.60 27.70 13.00
C VAL A 207 22.01 27.66 14.48
N LEU A 208 21.78 28.77 15.18
CA LEU A 208 21.76 28.83 16.63
C LEU A 208 20.57 29.68 17.07
N GLU A 209 19.38 29.08 17.09
CA GLU A 209 18.35 29.36 18.10
C GLU A 209 17.25 28.31 18.00
N GLU A 210 16.74 27.88 19.16
CA GLU A 210 15.67 26.90 19.38
C GLU A 210 16.05 25.41 19.49
N VAL A 211 17.05 25.09 20.32
CA VAL A 211 17.07 23.79 21.02
C VAL A 211 16.21 23.91 22.28
N ASN A 212 15.01 23.34 22.23
CA ASN A 212 14.07 23.24 23.34
C ASN A 212 14.57 22.21 24.39
N PRO A 213 14.91 22.60 25.63
CA PRO A 213 15.57 21.71 26.59
C PRO A 213 14.64 20.75 27.35
N ASN A 214 13.37 20.60 26.96
CA ASN A 214 12.38 19.87 27.76
C ASN A 214 12.08 18.42 27.37
N TYR A 215 12.95 17.73 26.63
CA TYR A 215 12.80 16.30 26.37
C TYR A 215 13.77 15.45 27.22
N TYR A 216 13.57 15.48 28.54
CA TYR A 216 14.03 14.40 29.42
C TYR A 216 13.03 13.24 29.31
N PHE A 217 13.38 12.24 28.50
CA PHE A 217 12.69 10.95 28.52
C PHE A 217 13.34 10.07 29.59
N ASP A 218 12.64 9.95 30.71
CA ASP A 218 12.97 9.09 31.84
C ASP A 218 12.76 7.63 31.43
N ALA A 219 13.84 6.96 31.02
CA ALA A 219 13.85 5.55 30.65
C ALA A 219 14.58 4.74 31.73
N THR A 220 14.01 4.65 32.92
CA THR A 220 14.39 3.61 33.88
C THR A 220 13.16 2.91 34.47
N LEU A 221 13.33 1.60 34.66
CA LEU A 221 12.53 0.69 35.47
C LEU A 221 11.22 0.13 34.86
N ASN A 222 11.38 -0.98 34.12
CA ASN A 222 10.55 -2.16 34.37
C ASN A 222 11.32 -3.44 33.98
N ILE A 223 12.14 -3.92 34.91
CA ILE A 223 12.64 -5.30 34.91
C ILE A 223 12.26 -5.90 36.27
N TYR A 224 11.71 -7.12 36.22
CA TYR A 224 11.37 -8.02 37.33
C TYR A 224 10.07 -7.76 38.10
N ARG A 225 9.03 -8.55 37.80
CA ARG A 225 8.43 -9.51 38.76
C ARG A 225 7.42 -10.45 38.08
N ARG A 226 7.86 -11.68 37.82
CA ARG A 226 7.05 -12.90 37.83
C ARG A 226 7.92 -14.00 38.41
N SER A 227 7.59 -14.48 39.61
CA SER A 227 7.86 -15.83 40.16
C SER A 227 7.53 -15.83 41.67
N SER A 228 6.26 -16.06 42.01
CA SER A 228 5.76 -16.89 43.13
C SER A 228 4.23 -16.83 43.13
#